data_AF-A0A7D5NWP9-F1
#
_entry.id   AF-A0A7D5NWP9-F1
#
_cell.length_a   1.000
_cell.length_b   1.000
_cell.length_c   1.000
_cell.angle_alpha   90.00
_cell.angle_beta   90.00
_cell.angle_gamma   90.00
#
_symmetry.space_group_name_H-M   'P 1'
#
loop_
_entity.id
_entity.type
_entity.pdbx_description
1 polymer ?
#
loop_
_entity_poly.entity_id
_entity_poly.type
_entity_poly.pdbx_seq_one_letter_code
_entity_poly.pdbx_strand_id
1 'polypeptide(L)'
;MEGAALKAHIISAFPIVLMLFLVVSAIYALSSANVYWLMVALLALTISLLPLQRGEGVFGAWNLWVPALVSGPYLLGIAAEMFGFEPFDLKSPIFWVIGSISLFSLSLMTIDALRYTKVRLNTSFTVIFTFVFYVALLALQGPMDYYLNGRIGRSYFEDNIVMMSYLIVCTTIGIALIIVIRSRLGLTMLLRMPEKGRWELVDGRNLRVTLFFTVLLTSLMFFSYSNGNRYSLGTGVVSVLLLWVPQGLDMRGLIRLPNVVIIIIGVSLILNSFGVASGLYDNSYWWDKITHIISGFAVGMIAAIALLLLQGMGKIYFPHYWFIFFLFIIVLFFEGIWEIIEFTLDHTIGTSMQYGRLDTVNDLMSDSIAGLIVGAAVAYYTKESQNDDFIRKMKAERITQIFDDSM
;
A
#
# COMPACT_ATOMS: atom_id res chain seq x y z
N MET A 1 -4.44 -35.52 -34.85
CA MET A 1 -4.62 -35.99 -33.46
C MET A 1 -3.36 -35.80 -32.61
N GLU A 2 -2.14 -35.98 -33.16
CA GLU A 2 -0.88 -35.79 -32.42
C GLU A 2 -0.66 -34.38 -31.85
N GLY A 3 -1.03 -33.31 -32.57
CA GLY A 3 -0.89 -31.94 -32.06
C GLY A 3 -1.79 -31.58 -30.86
N ALA A 4 -2.93 -32.27 -30.70
CA ALA A 4 -3.83 -32.09 -29.57
C ALA A 4 -3.36 -32.86 -28.33
N ALA A 5 -2.83 -34.06 -28.52
CA ALA A 5 -2.21 -34.87 -27.47
C ALA A 5 -0.91 -34.22 -26.95
N LEU A 6 -0.07 -33.69 -27.85
CA LEU A 6 1.14 -32.96 -27.48
C LEU A 6 0.82 -31.67 -26.73
N LYS A 7 -0.17 -30.90 -27.20
CA LYS A 7 -0.69 -29.75 -26.44
C LYS A 7 -1.16 -30.17 -25.05
N ALA A 8 -1.97 -31.22 -24.94
CA ALA A 8 -2.46 -31.71 -23.65
C ALA A 8 -1.33 -32.14 -22.70
N HIS A 9 -0.28 -32.79 -23.23
CA HIS A 9 0.86 -33.23 -22.43
C HIS A 9 1.75 -32.07 -21.97
N ILE A 10 2.04 -31.10 -22.84
CA ILE A 10 2.74 -29.86 -22.51
C ILE A 10 1.94 -29.05 -21.47
N ILE A 11 0.62 -28.97 -21.64
CA ILE A 11 -0.29 -28.32 -20.67
C ILE A 11 -0.25 -29.03 -19.30
N SER A 12 -0.07 -30.35 -19.25
CA SER A 12 -0.01 -31.11 -17.99
C SER A 12 1.35 -31.13 -17.29
N ALA A 13 2.46 -31.04 -18.02
CA ALA A 13 3.82 -31.13 -17.45
C ALA A 13 4.34 -29.78 -16.93
N PHE A 14 3.88 -28.68 -17.51
CA PHE A 14 4.35 -27.33 -17.22
C PHE A 14 4.15 -26.88 -15.75
N PRO A 15 3.02 -27.18 -15.07
CA PRO A 15 2.86 -26.86 -13.65
C PRO A 15 3.86 -27.59 -12.74
N ILE A 16 4.23 -28.83 -13.09
CA ILE A 16 5.20 -29.63 -12.32
C ILE A 16 6.59 -29.03 -12.45
N VAL A 17 7.01 -28.70 -13.69
CA VAL A 17 8.29 -28.03 -13.95
C VAL A 17 8.37 -26.71 -13.19
N LEU A 18 7.29 -25.93 -13.20
CA LEU A 18 7.22 -24.67 -12.46
C LEU A 18 7.36 -24.86 -10.95
N MET A 19 6.64 -25.81 -10.38
CA MET A 19 6.74 -26.13 -8.95
C MET A 19 8.16 -26.55 -8.57
N LEU A 20 8.83 -27.36 -9.40
CA LEU A 20 10.23 -27.75 -9.18
C LEU A 20 11.14 -26.53 -9.17
N PHE A 21 10.99 -25.63 -10.15
CA PHE A 21 11.76 -24.40 -10.19
C PHE A 21 11.49 -23.49 -8.98
N LEU A 22 10.24 -23.38 -8.52
CA LEU A 22 9.90 -22.61 -7.31
C LEU A 22 10.50 -23.23 -6.04
N VAL A 23 10.53 -24.57 -5.95
CA VAL A 23 11.19 -25.28 -4.84
C VAL A 23 12.70 -25.05 -4.88
N VAL A 24 13.34 -25.19 -6.04
CA VAL A 24 14.76 -24.89 -6.24
C VAL A 24 15.07 -23.44 -5.86
N SER A 25 14.17 -22.53 -6.21
CA SER A 25 14.26 -21.11 -5.88
C SER A 25 14.18 -20.83 -4.38
N ALA A 26 13.24 -21.49 -3.70
CA ALA A 26 13.13 -21.42 -2.24
C ALA A 26 14.38 -22.00 -1.54
N ILE A 27 14.92 -23.12 -2.03
CA ILE A 27 16.14 -23.73 -1.52
C ILE A 27 17.33 -22.77 -1.71
N TYR A 28 17.44 -22.15 -2.88
CA TYR A 28 18.48 -21.17 -3.14
C TYR A 28 18.37 -19.96 -2.22
N ALA A 29 17.18 -19.35 -2.11
CA ALA A 29 16.93 -18.21 -1.23
C ALA A 29 17.26 -18.55 0.23
N LEU A 30 16.94 -19.77 0.66
CA LEU A 30 17.33 -20.28 1.98
C LEU A 30 18.86 -20.41 2.11
N SER A 31 19.54 -20.95 1.09
CA SER A 31 21.01 -21.10 1.08
C SER A 31 21.76 -19.76 1.00
N SER A 32 21.16 -18.76 0.34
CA SER A 32 21.67 -17.40 0.26
C SER A 32 21.23 -16.57 1.48
N ALA A 33 20.43 -17.15 2.38
CA ALA A 33 19.87 -16.53 3.56
C ALA A 33 19.13 -15.22 3.26
N ASN A 34 18.50 -15.14 2.06
CA ASN A 34 17.71 -13.99 1.65
C ASN A 34 16.25 -14.21 2.07
N VAL A 35 15.87 -13.60 3.20
CA VAL A 35 14.56 -13.85 3.81
C VAL A 35 13.42 -13.32 2.95
N TYR A 36 13.59 -12.15 2.35
CA TYR A 36 12.58 -11.55 1.48
C TYR A 36 12.24 -12.47 0.30
N TRP A 37 13.25 -12.92 -0.44
CA TRP A 37 13.03 -13.79 -1.59
C TRP A 37 12.55 -15.18 -1.19
N LEU A 38 12.92 -15.67 -0.01
CA LEU A 38 12.36 -16.91 0.53
C LEU A 38 10.85 -16.75 0.79
N MET A 39 10.40 -15.65 1.40
CA MET A 39 8.98 -15.38 1.63
C MET A 39 8.20 -15.25 0.33
N VAL A 40 8.76 -14.58 -0.67
CA VAL A 40 8.17 -14.49 -2.02
C VAL A 40 8.05 -15.88 -2.67
N ALA A 41 9.09 -16.71 -2.55
CA ALA A 41 9.08 -18.09 -3.05
C ALA A 41 7.95 -18.91 -2.42
N LEU A 42 7.84 -18.85 -1.09
CA LEU A 42 6.84 -19.57 -0.31
C LEU A 42 5.42 -19.09 -0.63
N LEU A 43 5.23 -17.78 -0.83
CA LEU A 43 3.96 -17.23 -1.29
C LEU A 43 3.58 -17.78 -2.67
N ALA A 44 4.51 -17.76 -3.62
CA ALA A 44 4.30 -18.30 -4.97
C ALA A 44 3.99 -19.80 -4.98
N LEU A 45 4.72 -20.59 -4.17
CA LEU A 45 4.45 -22.01 -3.94
C LEU A 45 3.05 -22.23 -3.36
N THR A 46 2.69 -21.47 -2.32
CA THR A 46 1.38 -21.59 -1.66
C THR A 46 0.25 -21.35 -2.65
N ILE A 47 0.34 -20.29 -3.46
CA ILE A 47 -0.68 -19.96 -4.46
C ILE A 47 -0.75 -21.03 -5.55
N SER A 48 0.40 -21.57 -5.97
CA SER A 48 0.48 -22.62 -6.99
C SER A 48 -0.15 -23.94 -6.52
N LEU A 49 -0.22 -24.17 -5.22
CA LEU A 49 -0.82 -25.36 -4.60
C LEU A 49 -2.32 -25.19 -4.31
N LEU A 50 -2.87 -23.97 -4.39
CA LEU A 50 -4.30 -23.75 -4.19
C LEU A 50 -5.09 -24.36 -5.35
N PRO A 51 -6.20 -25.07 -5.07
CA PRO A 51 -7.08 -25.60 -6.11
C PRO A 51 -7.91 -24.45 -6.72
N LEU A 52 -7.29 -23.64 -7.58
CA LEU A 52 -7.94 -22.54 -8.30
C LEU A 52 -8.95 -23.14 -9.30
N GLN A 53 -10.24 -23.07 -8.97
CA GLN A 53 -11.31 -23.55 -9.85
C GLN A 53 -11.36 -22.77 -11.16
N ARG A 54 -11.60 -23.46 -12.28
CA ARG A 54 -11.70 -22.87 -13.61
C ARG A 54 -12.92 -21.94 -13.68
N GLY A 55 -12.69 -20.65 -13.93
CA GLY A 55 -13.71 -19.76 -14.50
C GLY A 55 -14.19 -18.59 -13.63
N GLU A 56 -13.84 -18.52 -12.35
CA GLU A 56 -14.28 -17.43 -11.45
C GLU A 56 -13.08 -16.64 -10.91
N GLY A 57 -12.65 -15.61 -11.64
CA GLY A 57 -11.54 -14.73 -11.26
C GLY A 57 -11.33 -13.64 -12.32
N VAL A 58 -10.49 -12.63 -12.03
CA VAL A 58 -10.25 -11.48 -12.94
C VAL A 58 -9.85 -11.92 -14.36
N PHE A 59 -9.28 -13.12 -14.51
CA PHE A 59 -8.84 -13.67 -15.80
C PHE A 59 -9.60 -14.92 -16.28
N GLY A 60 -10.65 -15.42 -15.62
CA GLY A 60 -11.40 -16.58 -16.13
C GLY A 60 -10.54 -17.84 -16.42
N ALA A 61 -10.72 -18.51 -17.57
CA ALA A 61 -10.12 -19.82 -17.92
C ALA A 61 -8.57 -19.88 -18.08
N TRP A 62 -7.82 -18.83 -17.74
CA TRP A 62 -6.37 -18.71 -17.92
C TRP A 62 -5.54 -19.41 -16.82
N ASN A 63 -6.15 -20.36 -16.10
CA ASN A 63 -5.81 -20.85 -14.76
C ASN A 63 -4.45 -21.54 -14.51
N LEU A 64 -3.54 -21.69 -15.48
CA LEU A 64 -2.24 -22.36 -15.22
C LEU A 64 -1.05 -21.68 -15.90
N TRP A 65 -1.27 -20.90 -16.95
CA TRP A 65 -0.20 -20.27 -17.73
C TRP A 65 0.26 -18.96 -17.14
N VAL A 66 -0.68 -18.17 -16.63
CA VAL A 66 -0.37 -16.88 -16.00
C VAL A 66 0.53 -17.08 -14.78
N PRO A 67 0.23 -17.96 -13.80
CA PRO A 67 1.16 -18.32 -12.72
C PRO A 67 2.58 -18.63 -13.18
N ALA A 68 2.70 -19.43 -14.23
CA ALA A 68 3.97 -19.92 -14.73
C ALA A 68 4.79 -18.90 -15.54
N LEU A 69 4.11 -18.07 -16.32
CA LEU A 69 4.71 -16.89 -16.96
C LEU A 69 5.10 -15.82 -15.93
N VAL A 70 4.35 -15.72 -14.83
CA VAL A 70 4.54 -14.75 -13.74
C VAL A 70 5.74 -15.08 -12.87
N SER A 71 5.96 -16.35 -12.55
CA SER A 71 7.19 -16.82 -11.91
C SER A 71 8.35 -17.01 -12.89
N GLY A 72 8.11 -17.10 -14.20
CA GLY A 72 9.15 -17.35 -15.21
C GLY A 72 10.41 -16.48 -15.05
N PRO A 73 10.30 -15.17 -14.83
CA PRO A 73 11.47 -14.33 -14.61
C PRO A 73 12.13 -14.48 -13.23
N TYR A 74 11.38 -14.86 -12.19
CA TYR A 74 11.93 -15.25 -10.87
C TYR A 74 12.72 -16.57 -10.97
N LEU A 75 12.25 -17.50 -11.78
CA LEU A 75 12.92 -18.78 -12.05
C LEU A 75 14.14 -18.61 -12.95
N LEU A 76 14.07 -17.72 -13.95
CA LEU A 76 15.22 -17.32 -14.77
C LEU A 76 16.27 -16.59 -13.91
N GLY A 77 15.81 -15.76 -12.98
CA GLY A 77 16.45 -15.31 -11.73
C GLY A 77 17.47 -16.27 -11.17
N ILE A 78 16.91 -17.18 -10.43
CA ILE A 78 17.70 -18.07 -9.60
C ILE A 78 18.43 -19.11 -10.45
N ALA A 79 17.88 -19.51 -11.60
CA ALA A 79 18.55 -20.41 -12.52
C ALA A 79 19.86 -19.80 -13.07
N ALA A 80 19.92 -18.52 -13.44
CA ALA A 80 21.15 -17.98 -14.00
C ALA A 80 22.26 -17.81 -12.96
N GLU A 81 21.92 -17.40 -11.73
CA GLU A 81 22.86 -17.35 -10.59
C GLU A 81 23.47 -18.74 -10.28
N MET A 82 22.67 -19.81 -10.37
CA MET A 82 23.16 -21.18 -10.18
C MET A 82 24.20 -21.63 -11.22
N PHE A 83 24.20 -21.04 -12.42
CA PHE A 83 25.14 -21.39 -13.51
C PHE A 83 26.35 -20.46 -13.59
N GLY A 84 26.61 -19.64 -12.56
CA GLY A 84 27.76 -18.74 -12.53
C GLY A 84 27.65 -17.57 -13.50
N PHE A 85 26.47 -17.34 -14.06
CA PHE A 85 26.13 -16.06 -14.65
C PHE A 85 25.65 -15.15 -13.51
N GLU A 86 26.15 -13.92 -13.43
CA GLU A 86 25.59 -12.87 -12.56
C GLU A 86 24.68 -11.91 -13.35
N PRO A 87 23.62 -12.35 -14.07
CA PRO A 87 22.70 -11.40 -14.71
C PRO A 87 21.77 -10.76 -13.67
N PHE A 88 21.83 -11.22 -12.42
CA PHE A 88 21.14 -10.77 -11.23
C PHE A 88 22.09 -10.02 -10.30
N ASP A 89 22.89 -9.11 -10.85
CA ASP A 89 23.14 -7.91 -10.07
C ASP A 89 21.76 -7.32 -9.81
N LEU A 90 21.21 -7.58 -8.62
CA LEU A 90 19.88 -7.13 -8.26
C LEU A 90 19.81 -5.59 -8.40
N LYS A 91 20.96 -4.87 -8.37
CA LYS A 91 21.08 -3.44 -8.66
C LYS A 91 20.86 -3.08 -10.14
N SER A 92 20.77 -4.07 -11.03
CA SER A 92 20.55 -3.88 -12.47
C SER A 92 19.14 -3.34 -12.75
N PRO A 93 19.00 -2.22 -13.48
CA PRO A 93 17.70 -1.69 -13.87
C PRO A 93 16.84 -2.69 -14.67
N ILE A 94 17.47 -3.59 -15.43
CA ILE A 94 16.76 -4.63 -16.19
C ILE A 94 16.06 -5.60 -15.22
N PHE A 95 16.73 -5.94 -14.12
CA PHE A 95 16.15 -6.79 -13.08
C PHE A 95 14.97 -6.09 -12.39
N TRP A 96 15.07 -4.79 -12.10
CA TRP A 96 13.97 -4.04 -11.49
C TRP A 96 12.70 -4.07 -12.34
N VAL A 97 12.85 -3.97 -13.66
CA VAL A 97 11.72 -4.05 -14.59
C VAL A 97 11.09 -5.44 -14.59
N ILE A 98 11.92 -6.46 -14.79
CA ILE A 98 11.46 -7.84 -14.90
C ILE A 98 10.86 -8.33 -13.57
N GLY A 99 11.55 -8.09 -12.46
CA GLY A 99 11.10 -8.41 -11.11
C GLY A 99 9.84 -7.65 -10.71
N SER A 100 9.69 -6.39 -11.13
CA SER A 100 8.46 -5.60 -10.92
C SER A 100 7.25 -6.27 -11.55
N ILE A 101 7.34 -6.70 -12.82
CA ILE A 101 6.23 -7.37 -13.53
C ILE A 101 5.86 -8.68 -12.84
N SER A 102 6.87 -9.48 -12.44
CA SER A 102 6.65 -10.73 -11.71
C SER A 102 5.97 -10.50 -10.36
N LEU A 103 6.47 -9.57 -9.55
CA LEU A 103 5.93 -9.29 -8.23
C LEU A 103 4.53 -8.67 -8.29
N PHE A 104 4.26 -7.80 -9.27
CA PHE A 104 2.92 -7.26 -9.51
C PHE A 104 1.93 -8.38 -9.85
N SER A 105 2.34 -9.31 -10.71
CA SER A 105 1.46 -10.40 -11.12
C SER A 105 1.25 -11.43 -10.01
N LEU A 106 2.28 -11.71 -9.21
CA LEU A 106 2.14 -12.50 -7.98
C LEU A 106 1.19 -11.82 -6.99
N SER A 107 1.28 -10.51 -6.85
CA SER A 107 0.36 -9.70 -6.04
C SER A 107 -1.07 -9.84 -6.54
N LEU A 108 -1.29 -9.78 -7.86
CA LEU A 108 -2.60 -9.96 -8.47
C LEU A 108 -3.20 -11.32 -8.16
N MET A 109 -2.41 -12.37 -8.35
CA MET A 109 -2.83 -13.74 -8.04
C MET A 109 -3.10 -13.94 -6.56
N THR A 110 -2.28 -13.34 -5.68
CA THR A 110 -2.48 -13.42 -4.22
C THR A 110 -3.84 -12.86 -3.84
N ILE A 111 -4.17 -11.65 -4.33
CA ILE A 111 -5.42 -10.97 -4.01
C ILE A 111 -6.61 -11.69 -4.64
N ASP A 112 -6.48 -12.19 -5.88
CA ASP A 112 -7.54 -12.97 -6.52
C ASP A 112 -7.77 -14.31 -5.80
N ALA A 113 -6.70 -14.95 -5.31
CA ALA A 113 -6.78 -16.19 -4.55
C ALA A 113 -7.55 -16.04 -3.22
N LEU A 114 -7.64 -14.83 -2.66
CA LEU A 114 -8.46 -14.59 -1.47
C LEU A 114 -9.94 -14.87 -1.71
N ARG A 115 -10.42 -14.82 -2.96
CA ARG A 115 -11.82 -15.15 -3.33
C ARG A 115 -12.18 -16.61 -3.05
N TYR A 116 -11.19 -17.51 -2.98
CA TYR A 116 -11.40 -18.91 -2.60
C TYR A 116 -11.50 -19.11 -1.08
N THR A 117 -11.33 -18.04 -0.31
CA THR A 117 -11.55 -18.03 1.14
C THR A 117 -12.94 -17.46 1.46
N LYS A 118 -13.19 -17.11 2.73
CA LYS A 118 -14.41 -16.40 3.13
C LYS A 118 -14.43 -14.92 2.73
N VAL A 119 -13.37 -14.41 2.12
CA VAL A 119 -13.26 -13.03 1.62
C VAL A 119 -14.02 -12.88 0.30
N ARG A 120 -14.84 -11.85 0.16
CA ARG A 120 -15.49 -11.49 -1.12
C ARG A 120 -14.99 -10.12 -1.58
N LEU A 121 -14.56 -10.03 -2.83
CA LEU A 121 -14.04 -8.80 -3.43
C LEU A 121 -14.77 -8.54 -4.75
N ASN A 122 -15.10 -7.29 -5.06
CA ASN A 122 -15.44 -6.94 -6.44
C ASN A 122 -14.15 -6.76 -7.28
N THR A 123 -14.29 -6.78 -8.61
CA THR A 123 -13.16 -6.69 -9.54
C THR A 123 -12.37 -5.39 -9.35
N SER A 124 -13.06 -4.26 -9.19
CA SER A 124 -12.44 -2.95 -9.01
C SER A 124 -11.54 -2.90 -7.78
N PHE A 125 -12.01 -3.43 -6.65
CA PHE A 125 -11.24 -3.49 -5.41
C PHE A 125 -10.06 -4.44 -5.55
N THR A 126 -10.25 -5.63 -6.14
CA THR A 126 -9.14 -6.57 -6.39
C THR A 126 -8.02 -5.88 -7.17
N VAL A 127 -8.35 -5.21 -8.27
CA VAL A 127 -7.37 -4.55 -9.14
C VAL A 127 -6.65 -3.42 -8.41
N ILE A 128 -7.37 -2.53 -7.71
CA ILE A 128 -6.76 -1.44 -6.92
C ILE A 128 -5.87 -2.02 -5.81
N PHE A 129 -6.40 -2.97 -5.05
CA PHE A 129 -5.71 -3.54 -3.90
C PHE A 129 -4.49 -4.38 -4.32
N THR A 130 -4.47 -4.95 -5.52
CA THR A 130 -3.27 -5.54 -6.11
C THR A 130 -2.13 -4.54 -6.21
N PHE A 131 -2.40 -3.32 -6.68
CA PHE A 131 -1.36 -2.28 -6.76
C PHE A 131 -0.89 -1.85 -5.36
N VAL A 132 -1.82 -1.69 -4.41
CA VAL A 132 -1.50 -1.39 -3.01
C VAL A 132 -0.61 -2.49 -2.42
N PHE A 133 -1.01 -3.76 -2.56
CA PHE A 133 -0.25 -4.91 -2.06
C PHE A 133 1.12 -5.02 -2.72
N TYR A 134 1.20 -4.80 -4.03
CA TYR A 134 2.45 -4.80 -4.78
C TYR A 134 3.46 -3.77 -4.24
N VAL A 135 3.04 -2.50 -4.09
CA VAL A 135 3.92 -1.44 -3.58
C VAL A 135 4.27 -1.66 -2.11
N ALA A 136 3.34 -2.18 -1.30
CA ALA A 136 3.63 -2.56 0.08
C ALA A 136 4.70 -3.67 0.17
N LEU A 137 4.69 -4.66 -0.73
CA LEU A 137 5.74 -5.68 -0.80
C LEU A 137 7.11 -5.08 -1.17
N LEU A 138 7.14 -4.15 -2.15
CA LEU A 138 8.38 -3.43 -2.49
C LEU A 138 8.92 -2.66 -1.29
N ALA A 139 8.05 -1.93 -0.59
CA ALA A 139 8.42 -1.13 0.57
C ALA A 139 8.96 -2.03 1.70
N LEU A 140 8.33 -3.18 1.95
CA LEU A 140 8.76 -4.15 2.97
C LEU A 140 10.13 -4.78 2.68
N GLN A 141 10.57 -4.77 1.42
CA GLN A 141 11.88 -5.29 1.03
C GLN A 141 13.02 -4.54 1.74
N GLY A 142 12.90 -3.22 1.91
CA GLY A 142 13.90 -2.41 2.61
C GLY A 142 14.15 -2.87 4.06
N PRO A 143 13.10 -2.88 4.92
CA PRO A 143 13.24 -3.37 6.29
C PRO A 143 13.68 -4.82 6.41
N MET A 144 13.16 -5.72 5.56
CA MET A 144 13.61 -7.12 5.55
C MET A 144 15.09 -7.23 5.19
N ASP A 145 15.54 -6.49 4.18
CA ASP A 145 16.94 -6.47 3.79
C ASP A 145 17.83 -5.92 4.91
N TYR A 146 17.45 -4.79 5.51
CA TYR A 146 18.25 -4.16 6.56
C TYR A 146 18.34 -5.02 7.84
N TYR A 147 17.22 -5.45 8.40
CA TYR A 147 17.20 -6.11 9.71
C TYR A 147 17.48 -7.60 9.67
N LEU A 148 17.20 -8.27 8.55
CA LEU A 148 17.38 -9.72 8.44
C LEU A 148 18.66 -10.04 7.66
N ASN A 149 18.75 -9.60 6.40
CA ASN A 149 19.88 -9.95 5.54
C ASN A 149 21.16 -9.14 5.90
N GLY A 150 21.00 -7.87 6.27
CA GLY A 150 22.10 -6.98 6.67
C GLY A 150 22.86 -7.48 7.89
N ARG A 151 22.16 -8.13 8.85
CA ARG A 151 22.78 -8.69 10.06
C ARG A 151 23.72 -9.87 9.81
N ILE A 152 23.60 -10.52 8.67
CA ILE A 152 24.47 -11.62 8.23
C ILE A 152 25.44 -11.19 7.12
N GLY A 153 25.62 -9.88 6.92
CA GLY A 153 26.55 -9.31 5.95
C GLY A 153 26.11 -9.40 4.50
N ARG A 154 24.81 -9.62 4.24
CA ARG A 154 24.25 -9.78 2.89
C ARG A 154 23.17 -8.72 2.63
N SER A 155 23.54 -7.44 2.65
CA SER A 155 22.60 -6.34 2.34
C SER A 155 22.48 -6.19 0.83
N TYR A 156 21.25 -6.24 0.32
CA TYR A 156 20.95 -5.98 -1.07
C TYR A 156 20.98 -4.47 -1.37
N PHE A 157 20.41 -3.65 -0.49
CA PHE A 157 20.49 -2.20 -0.61
C PHE A 157 21.72 -1.70 0.14
N GLU A 158 22.70 -1.17 -0.58
CA GLU A 158 23.94 -0.63 0.01
C GLU A 158 23.70 0.71 0.68
N ASP A 159 22.85 1.55 0.10
CA ASP A 159 22.50 2.87 0.59
C ASP A 159 21.01 3.21 0.35
N ASN A 160 20.59 4.40 0.80
CA ASN A 160 19.21 4.85 0.65
C ASN A 160 18.86 5.18 -0.80
N ILE A 161 19.83 5.66 -1.58
CA ILE A 161 19.63 6.08 -2.97
C ILE A 161 19.23 4.89 -3.83
N VAL A 162 19.94 3.76 -3.70
CA VAL A 162 19.62 2.53 -4.43
C VAL A 162 18.24 2.01 -4.03
N MET A 163 17.91 2.02 -2.73
CA MET A 163 16.62 1.57 -2.23
C MET A 163 15.45 2.41 -2.72
N MET A 164 15.57 3.74 -2.65
CA MET A 164 14.55 4.66 -3.14
C MET A 164 14.43 4.65 -4.65
N SER A 165 15.55 4.57 -5.39
CA SER A 165 15.52 4.44 -6.84
C SER A 165 14.78 3.17 -7.28
N TYR A 166 15.05 2.05 -6.61
CA TYR A 166 14.32 0.80 -6.81
C TYR A 166 12.82 0.97 -6.56
N LEU A 167 12.46 1.50 -5.39
CA LEU A 167 11.06 1.70 -5.01
C LEU A 167 10.31 2.62 -5.98
N ILE A 168 10.93 3.71 -6.43
CA ILE A 168 10.38 4.67 -7.40
C ILE A 168 10.16 4.02 -8.76
N VAL A 169 11.19 3.35 -9.31
CA VAL A 169 11.12 2.71 -10.63
C VAL A 169 10.04 1.63 -10.63
N CYS A 170 10.05 0.74 -9.64
CA CYS A 170 9.09 -0.34 -9.53
C CYS A 170 7.66 0.18 -9.29
N THR A 171 7.47 1.21 -8.46
CA THR A 171 6.16 1.85 -8.27
C THR A 171 5.64 2.47 -9.57
N THR A 172 6.50 3.12 -10.34
CA THR A 172 6.15 3.71 -11.65
C THR A 172 5.69 2.65 -12.64
N ILE A 173 6.38 1.51 -12.70
CA ILE A 173 5.97 0.36 -13.51
C ILE A 173 4.62 -0.19 -13.03
N GLY A 174 4.43 -0.31 -11.71
CA GLY A 174 3.14 -0.69 -11.12
C GLY A 174 2.00 0.22 -11.53
N ILE A 175 2.23 1.55 -11.56
CA ILE A 175 1.26 2.55 -12.04
C ILE A 175 0.92 2.32 -13.52
N ALA A 176 1.91 2.04 -14.38
CA ALA A 176 1.66 1.73 -15.78
C ALA A 176 0.83 0.45 -15.95
N LEU A 177 1.17 -0.62 -15.20
CA LEU A 177 0.48 -1.90 -15.23
C LEU A 177 -0.98 -1.76 -14.78
N ILE A 178 -1.24 -1.04 -13.69
CA ILE A 178 -2.60 -0.86 -13.18
C ILE A 178 -3.47 -0.06 -14.18
N ILE A 179 -2.92 0.96 -14.84
CA ILE A 179 -3.62 1.72 -15.89
C ILE A 179 -4.00 0.80 -17.05
N VAL A 180 -3.06 -0.03 -17.53
CA VAL A 180 -3.30 -0.97 -18.63
C VAL A 180 -4.37 -2.00 -18.27
N ILE A 181 -4.26 -2.63 -17.09
CA ILE A 181 -5.22 -3.66 -16.63
C ILE A 181 -6.62 -3.05 -16.49
N ARG A 182 -6.74 -1.87 -15.86
CA ARG A 182 -8.04 -1.20 -15.70
C ARG A 182 -8.67 -0.86 -17.04
N SER A 183 -7.87 -0.32 -17.97
CA SER A 183 -8.33 -0.01 -19.33
C SER A 183 -8.86 -1.27 -20.05
N ARG A 184 -8.15 -2.39 -19.94
CA ARG A 184 -8.55 -3.68 -20.53
C ARG A 184 -9.83 -4.25 -19.92
N LEU A 185 -10.04 -4.04 -18.63
CA LEU A 185 -11.24 -4.50 -17.91
C LEU A 185 -12.42 -3.54 -18.02
N GLY A 186 -12.29 -2.42 -18.75
CA GLY A 186 -13.34 -1.41 -18.84
C GLY A 186 -13.62 -0.69 -17.52
N LEU A 187 -12.68 -0.71 -16.58
CA LEU A 187 -12.81 -0.10 -15.26
C LEU A 187 -12.49 1.40 -15.35
N THR A 188 -13.48 2.22 -15.70
CA THR A 188 -13.35 3.69 -15.69
C THR A 188 -13.01 4.23 -14.30
N MET A 189 -12.54 5.48 -14.22
CA MET A 189 -12.34 6.15 -12.93
C MET A 189 -13.67 6.17 -12.17
N LEU A 190 -13.75 5.34 -11.13
CA LEU A 190 -14.84 5.27 -10.18
C LEU A 190 -14.70 6.47 -9.25
N LEU A 191 -15.31 7.57 -9.66
CA LEU A 191 -15.94 8.59 -8.82
C LEU A 191 -16.43 9.65 -9.81
N ARG A 192 -17.66 9.47 -10.32
CA ARG A 192 -18.35 10.60 -10.93
C ARG A 192 -18.57 11.58 -9.78
N MET A 193 -17.79 12.66 -9.73
CA MET A 193 -18.03 13.68 -8.72
C MET A 193 -19.49 14.09 -8.86
N PRO A 194 -20.27 14.06 -7.76
CA PRO A 194 -21.67 14.39 -7.84
C PRO A 194 -21.82 15.78 -8.45
N GLU A 195 -22.88 15.98 -9.23
CA GLU A 195 -23.27 17.32 -9.67
C GLU A 195 -23.23 18.27 -8.47
N LYS A 196 -22.78 19.52 -8.71
CA LYS A 196 -22.50 20.56 -7.70
C LYS A 196 -23.51 20.48 -6.53
N GLY A 197 -23.11 19.79 -5.46
CA GLY A 197 -23.84 19.84 -4.20
C GLY A 197 -23.74 21.26 -3.67
N ARG A 198 -24.82 21.79 -3.08
CA ARG A 198 -24.70 23.03 -2.30
C ARG A 198 -23.73 22.73 -1.16
N TRP A 199 -22.77 23.62 -0.96
CA TRP A 199 -21.98 23.62 0.26
C TRP A 199 -22.92 24.00 1.39
N GLU A 200 -23.25 23.04 2.24
CA GLU A 200 -23.97 23.33 3.45
C GLU A 200 -22.93 23.60 4.53
N LEU A 201 -23.01 24.76 5.17
CA LEU A 201 -22.27 25.00 6.40
C LEU A 201 -22.82 24.04 7.43
N VAL A 202 -22.17 22.89 7.54
CA VAL A 202 -22.42 21.93 8.60
C VAL A 202 -21.83 22.54 9.87
N ASP A 203 -22.65 23.33 10.58
CA ASP A 203 -22.30 23.76 11.91
C ASP A 203 -22.29 22.54 12.84
N GLY A 204 -21.16 22.30 13.49
CA GLY A 204 -20.90 21.01 14.10
C GLY A 204 -19.61 20.94 14.91
N ARG A 205 -19.50 19.86 15.68
CA ARG A 205 -18.30 19.55 16.48
C ARG A 205 -17.08 19.27 15.60
N ASN A 206 -17.26 18.74 14.38
CA ASN A 206 -16.16 18.50 13.43
C ASN A 206 -15.54 19.80 12.93
N LEU A 207 -16.36 20.74 12.45
CA LEU A 207 -15.89 22.05 11.99
C LEU A 207 -15.11 22.79 13.09
N ARG A 208 -15.59 22.75 14.34
CA ARG A 208 -14.88 23.34 15.49
C ARG A 208 -13.49 22.73 15.72
N VAL A 209 -13.37 21.41 15.61
CA VAL A 209 -12.08 20.72 15.72
C VAL A 209 -11.16 21.09 14.55
N THR A 210 -11.67 21.08 13.32
CA THR A 210 -10.90 21.48 12.13
C THR A 210 -10.42 22.93 12.22
N LEU A 211 -11.29 23.86 12.63
CA LEU A 211 -10.92 25.26 12.82
C LEU A 211 -9.85 25.43 13.90
N PHE A 212 -9.97 24.72 15.03
CA PHE A 212 -8.96 24.72 16.08
C PHE A 212 -7.57 24.34 15.54
N PHE A 213 -7.46 23.22 14.84
CA PHE A 213 -6.18 22.79 14.24
C PHE A 213 -5.73 23.73 13.11
N THR A 214 -6.66 24.31 12.35
CA THR A 214 -6.33 25.30 11.31
C THR A 214 -5.67 26.53 11.90
N VAL A 215 -6.18 27.05 13.03
CA VAL A 215 -5.58 28.19 13.72
C VAL A 215 -4.17 27.86 14.20
N LEU A 216 -3.96 26.67 14.77
CA LEU A 216 -2.64 26.23 15.22
C LEU A 216 -1.66 26.09 14.04
N LEU A 217 -2.04 25.42 12.96
CA LEU A 217 -1.21 25.28 11.76
C LEU A 217 -0.90 26.64 11.13
N THR A 218 -1.88 27.53 11.05
CA THR A 218 -1.68 28.89 10.52
C THR A 218 -0.74 29.69 11.40
N SER A 219 -0.78 29.49 12.72
CA SER A 219 0.17 30.13 13.65
C SER A 219 1.59 29.63 13.42
N LEU A 220 1.77 28.32 13.18
CA LEU A 220 3.07 27.75 12.79
C LEU A 220 3.53 28.28 11.44
N MET A 221 2.64 28.41 10.45
CA MET A 221 2.96 29.00 9.15
C MET A 221 3.44 30.45 9.30
N PHE A 222 2.77 31.26 10.12
CA PHE A 222 3.19 32.63 10.40
C PHE A 222 4.57 32.66 11.08
N PHE A 223 4.79 31.79 12.06
CA PHE A 223 6.09 31.62 12.70
C PHE A 223 7.17 31.25 11.67
N SER A 224 6.93 30.27 10.81
CA SER A 224 7.90 29.83 9.78
C SER A 224 8.17 30.91 8.73
N TYR A 225 7.15 31.66 8.33
CA TYR A 225 7.30 32.83 7.46
C TYR A 225 8.18 33.90 8.12
N SER A 226 7.94 34.22 9.39
CA SER A 226 8.72 35.21 10.14
C SER A 226 10.20 34.84 10.31
N ASN A 227 10.51 33.54 10.34
CA ASN A 227 11.87 33.01 10.40
C ASN A 227 12.50 32.76 9.01
N GLY A 228 11.78 33.05 7.92
CA GLY A 228 12.27 32.81 6.55
C GLY A 228 12.36 31.33 6.15
N ASN A 229 11.80 30.41 6.94
CA ASN A 229 11.83 28.98 6.66
C ASN A 229 10.73 28.59 5.65
N ARG A 230 11.09 28.60 4.36
CA ARG A 230 10.18 28.30 3.24
C ARG A 230 9.71 26.85 3.23
N TYR A 231 10.57 25.92 3.64
CA TYR A 231 10.24 24.49 3.71
C TYR A 231 9.13 24.26 4.75
N SER A 232 9.34 24.73 5.98
CA SER A 232 8.33 24.66 7.04
C SER A 232 7.02 25.36 6.67
N LEU A 233 7.09 26.52 5.99
CA LEU A 233 5.89 27.19 5.48
C LEU A 233 5.13 26.31 4.47
N GLY A 234 5.84 25.67 3.54
CA GLY A 234 5.26 24.71 2.59
C GLY A 234 4.59 23.53 3.28
N THR A 235 5.25 22.92 4.27
CA THR A 235 4.69 21.84 5.09
C THR A 235 3.41 22.27 5.80
N GLY A 236 3.37 23.49 6.33
CA GLY A 236 2.17 24.06 6.95
C GLY A 236 1.01 24.24 5.95
N VAL A 237 1.29 24.73 4.74
CA VAL A 237 0.27 24.86 3.67
C VAL A 237 -0.32 23.49 3.31
N VAL A 238 0.54 22.51 3.05
CA VAL A 238 0.10 21.14 2.71
C VAL A 238 -0.72 20.55 3.87
N SER A 239 -0.29 20.76 5.11
CA SER A 239 -1.00 20.29 6.30
C SER A 239 -2.39 20.89 6.43
N VAL A 240 -2.55 22.20 6.21
CA VAL A 240 -3.89 22.83 6.20
C VAL A 240 -4.74 22.22 5.09
N LEU A 241 -4.20 22.05 3.87
CA LEU A 241 -4.96 21.46 2.76
C LEU A 241 -5.46 20.04 3.11
N LEU A 242 -4.59 19.20 3.66
CA LEU A 242 -4.94 17.83 4.08
C LEU A 242 -5.97 17.81 5.20
N LEU A 243 -5.85 18.69 6.20
CA LEU A 243 -6.80 18.81 7.30
C LEU A 243 -8.22 19.17 6.82
N TRP A 244 -8.31 19.99 5.77
CA TRP A 244 -9.58 20.44 5.21
C TRP A 244 -10.23 19.42 4.26
N VAL A 245 -9.54 18.37 3.82
CA VAL A 245 -10.13 17.29 3.00
C VAL A 245 -11.36 16.66 3.69
N PRO A 246 -11.27 16.09 4.91
CA PRO A 246 -12.42 15.47 5.55
C PRO A 246 -13.54 16.47 5.85
N GLN A 247 -13.21 17.71 6.24
CA GLN A 247 -14.21 18.75 6.47
C GLN A 247 -14.92 19.14 5.17
N GLY A 248 -14.20 19.22 4.05
CA GLY A 248 -14.75 19.49 2.74
C GLY A 248 -15.70 18.39 2.27
N LEU A 249 -15.42 17.12 2.59
CA LEU A 249 -16.31 16.01 2.32
C LEU A 249 -17.60 16.07 3.17
N ASP A 250 -17.50 16.45 4.46
CA ASP A 250 -18.67 16.63 5.34
C ASP A 250 -19.55 17.79 4.88
N MET A 251 -18.96 18.93 4.49
CA MET A 251 -19.71 20.09 3.97
C MET A 251 -20.40 19.83 2.62
N ARG A 252 -19.92 18.82 1.87
CA ARG A 252 -20.61 18.32 0.67
C ARG A 252 -21.64 17.22 1.00
N GLY A 253 -21.82 16.87 2.28
CA GLY A 253 -22.71 15.80 2.70
C GLY A 253 -22.32 14.43 2.15
N LEU A 254 -21.02 14.19 1.92
CA LEU A 254 -20.54 12.91 1.39
C LEU A 254 -20.26 11.89 2.50
N ILE A 255 -19.53 12.33 3.52
CA ILE A 255 -19.15 11.50 4.66
C ILE A 255 -18.81 12.39 5.85
N ARG A 256 -19.29 12.00 7.03
CA ARG A 256 -18.95 12.63 8.31
C ARG A 256 -18.06 11.71 9.14
N LEU A 257 -16.77 12.05 9.24
CA LEU A 257 -15.84 11.29 10.06
C LEU A 257 -16.11 11.49 11.57
N PRO A 258 -15.86 10.48 12.42
CA PRO A 258 -15.88 10.65 13.86
C PRO A 258 -14.84 11.67 14.30
N ASN A 259 -15.18 12.51 15.29
CA ASN A 259 -14.28 13.57 15.77
C ASN A 259 -12.90 13.05 16.18
N VAL A 260 -12.81 11.84 16.74
CA VAL A 260 -11.54 11.24 17.15
C VAL A 260 -10.58 11.08 15.96
N VAL A 261 -11.09 10.76 14.77
CA VAL A 261 -10.28 10.63 13.56
C VAL A 261 -9.79 11.99 13.09
N ILE A 262 -10.66 13.02 13.12
CA ILE A 262 -10.26 14.40 12.79
C ILE A 262 -9.22 14.92 13.78
N ILE A 263 -9.35 14.58 15.07
CA ILE A 263 -8.36 14.93 16.09
C ILE A 263 -7.02 14.26 15.80
N ILE A 264 -6.99 12.96 15.51
CA ILE A 264 -5.74 12.25 15.20
C ILE A 264 -5.07 12.79 13.93
N ILE A 265 -5.85 13.11 12.89
CA ILE A 265 -5.35 13.79 11.69
C ILE A 265 -4.75 15.15 12.07
N GLY A 266 -5.49 15.97 12.83
CA GLY A 266 -5.02 17.29 13.26
C GLY A 266 -3.76 17.24 14.11
N VAL A 267 -3.67 16.29 15.05
CA VAL A 267 -2.48 16.06 15.88
C VAL A 267 -1.30 15.62 15.02
N SER A 268 -1.48 14.65 14.12
CA SER A 268 -0.43 14.20 13.20
C SER A 268 0.15 15.37 12.40
N LEU A 269 -0.72 16.18 11.79
CA LEU A 269 -0.31 17.32 10.96
C LEU A 269 0.36 18.44 11.76
N ILE A 270 -0.09 18.67 13.00
CA ILE A 270 0.56 19.61 13.92
C ILE A 270 1.94 19.11 14.33
N LEU A 271 2.08 17.84 14.71
CA LEU A 271 3.36 17.29 15.12
C LEU A 271 4.39 17.36 13.98
N ASN A 272 3.98 17.01 12.76
CA ASN A 272 4.84 17.17 11.59
C ASN A 272 5.23 18.64 11.35
N SER A 273 4.25 19.54 11.23
CA SER A 273 4.51 20.96 10.97
C SER A 273 5.35 21.62 12.06
N PHE A 274 5.08 21.28 13.32
CA PHE A 274 5.84 21.78 14.47
C PHE A 274 7.26 21.24 14.45
N GLY A 275 7.43 19.93 14.22
CA GLY A 275 8.74 19.30 14.14
C GLY A 275 9.65 19.97 13.13
N VAL A 276 9.12 20.27 11.94
CA VAL A 276 9.86 20.99 10.89
C VAL A 276 10.12 22.45 11.28
N ALA A 277 9.12 23.14 11.86
CA ALA A 277 9.26 24.55 12.25
C ALA A 277 10.27 24.77 13.38
N SER A 278 10.36 23.83 14.32
CA SER A 278 11.25 23.91 15.48
C SER A 278 12.61 23.23 15.28
N GLY A 279 12.81 22.53 14.16
CA GLY A 279 14.00 21.70 13.91
C GLY A 279 14.08 20.47 14.82
N LEU A 280 12.95 19.94 15.32
CA LEU A 280 12.99 18.75 16.20
C LEU A 280 13.35 17.48 15.44
N TYR A 281 13.02 17.39 14.15
CA TYR A 281 13.46 16.30 13.29
C TYR A 281 14.99 16.18 13.28
N ASP A 282 15.70 17.32 13.21
CA ASP A 282 17.17 17.33 13.18
C ASP A 282 17.81 17.02 14.55
N ASN A 283 17.10 17.30 15.64
CA ASN A 283 17.67 17.32 16.99
C ASN A 283 17.17 16.20 17.91
N SER A 284 16.18 15.41 17.51
CA SER A 284 15.53 14.42 18.38
C SER A 284 15.04 13.20 17.61
N TYR A 285 15.84 12.12 17.66
CA TYR A 285 15.53 10.87 16.96
C TYR A 285 14.16 10.26 17.30
N TRP A 286 13.65 10.48 18.51
CA TRP A 286 12.36 9.94 18.95
C TRP A 286 11.17 10.73 18.41
N TRP A 287 11.37 12.01 18.05
CA TRP A 287 10.33 12.88 17.52
C TRP A 287 9.77 12.31 16.23
N ASP A 288 10.70 11.96 15.35
CA ASP A 288 10.40 11.38 14.06
C ASP A 288 9.55 10.10 14.21
N LYS A 289 10.00 9.15 15.03
CA LYS A 289 9.28 7.88 15.24
C LYS A 289 7.90 8.04 15.89
N ILE A 290 7.71 9.01 16.80
CA ILE A 290 6.36 9.29 17.34
C ILE A 290 5.47 9.94 16.28
N THR A 291 6.01 10.79 15.41
CA THR A 291 5.23 11.39 14.32
C THR A 291 4.77 10.33 13.33
N HIS A 292 5.65 9.41 12.92
CA HIS A 292 5.33 8.26 12.08
C HIS A 292 4.25 7.37 12.70
N ILE A 293 4.39 6.96 13.96
CA ILE A 293 3.33 6.14 14.61
C ILE A 293 1.97 6.87 14.59
N ILE A 294 1.94 8.18 14.86
CA ILE A 294 0.69 8.94 14.91
C ILE A 294 0.11 9.20 13.51
N SER A 295 0.92 9.46 12.48
CA SER A 295 0.45 9.50 11.09
C SER A 295 -0.06 8.15 10.62
N GLY A 296 0.61 7.06 10.97
CA GLY A 296 0.16 5.70 10.69
C GLY A 296 -1.20 5.40 11.31
N PHE A 297 -1.48 5.90 12.52
CA PHE A 297 -2.82 5.84 13.11
C PHE A 297 -3.84 6.64 12.29
N ALA A 298 -3.49 7.85 11.84
CA ALA A 298 -4.38 8.67 11.02
C ALA A 298 -4.73 7.96 9.69
N VAL A 299 -3.71 7.51 8.95
CA VAL A 299 -3.87 6.77 7.69
C VAL A 299 -4.64 5.48 7.91
N GLY A 300 -4.28 4.71 8.93
CA GLY A 300 -4.94 3.45 9.28
C GLY A 300 -6.42 3.65 9.60
N MET A 301 -6.79 4.68 10.36
CA MET A 301 -8.19 4.97 10.68
C MET A 301 -9.00 5.42 9.46
N ILE A 302 -8.42 6.24 8.59
CA ILE A 302 -9.06 6.63 7.31
C ILE A 302 -9.28 5.39 6.45
N ALA A 303 -8.25 4.55 6.30
CA ALA A 303 -8.32 3.30 5.55
C ALA A 303 -9.37 2.35 6.14
N ALA A 304 -9.43 2.23 7.47
CA ALA A 304 -10.42 1.41 8.16
C ALA A 304 -11.85 1.86 7.85
N ILE A 305 -12.11 3.17 7.90
CA ILE A 305 -13.41 3.74 7.54
C ILE A 305 -13.76 3.44 6.09
N ALA A 306 -12.80 3.60 5.17
CA ALA A 306 -13.01 3.27 3.76
C ALA A 306 -13.38 1.80 3.55
N LEU A 307 -12.66 0.87 4.20
CA LEU A 307 -12.95 -0.57 4.12
C LEU A 307 -14.30 -0.93 4.73
N LEU A 308 -14.64 -0.35 5.89
CA LEU A 308 -15.94 -0.57 6.54
C LEU A 308 -17.10 -0.03 5.71
N LEU A 309 -16.93 1.10 5.02
CA LEU A 309 -17.91 1.62 4.07
C LEU A 309 -18.08 0.68 2.88
N LEU A 310 -16.98 0.25 2.24
CA LEU A 310 -17.04 -0.70 1.14
C LEU A 310 -17.73 -2.01 1.54
N GLN A 311 -17.50 -2.48 2.77
CA GLN A 311 -18.16 -3.65 3.32
C GLN A 311 -19.65 -3.41 3.59
N GLY A 312 -20.02 -2.27 4.18
CA GLY A 312 -21.42 -1.90 4.41
C GLY A 312 -22.22 -1.73 3.13
N MET A 313 -21.56 -1.31 2.04
CA MET A 313 -22.16 -1.22 0.70
C MET A 313 -22.21 -2.57 -0.04
N GLY A 314 -21.78 -3.67 0.60
CA GLY A 314 -21.72 -4.99 -0.03
C GLY A 314 -20.72 -5.13 -1.18
N LYS A 315 -19.82 -4.16 -1.37
CA LYS A 315 -18.81 -4.18 -2.46
C LYS A 315 -17.65 -5.13 -2.14
N ILE A 316 -17.36 -5.31 -0.86
CA ILE A 316 -16.40 -6.27 -0.32
C ILE A 316 -16.98 -6.97 0.92
N TYR A 317 -16.38 -8.07 1.33
CA TYR A 317 -16.65 -8.70 2.62
C TYR A 317 -15.37 -9.30 3.19
N PHE A 318 -15.02 -8.90 4.40
CA PHE A 318 -13.90 -9.38 5.17
C PHE A 318 -14.38 -10.04 6.46
N PRO A 319 -14.04 -11.31 6.71
CA PRO A 319 -14.05 -11.81 8.07
C PRO A 319 -13.18 -10.93 8.96
N HIS A 320 -13.67 -10.59 10.16
CA HIS A 320 -13.04 -9.70 11.14
C HIS A 320 -11.50 -9.69 11.19
N TYR A 321 -10.83 -10.85 11.28
CA TYR A 321 -9.36 -10.92 11.36
C TYR A 321 -8.62 -10.43 10.10
N TRP A 322 -9.26 -10.42 8.93
CA TRP A 322 -8.64 -9.92 7.69
C TRP A 322 -8.38 -8.42 7.74
N PHE A 323 -9.09 -7.64 8.56
CA PHE A 323 -8.80 -6.21 8.72
C PHE A 323 -7.35 -5.96 9.18
N ILE A 324 -6.75 -6.87 9.95
CA ILE A 324 -5.34 -6.79 10.36
C ILE A 324 -4.43 -6.79 9.12
N PHE A 325 -4.62 -7.75 8.23
CA PHE A 325 -3.83 -7.87 7.00
C PHE A 325 -4.05 -6.67 6.07
N PHE A 326 -5.30 -6.33 5.77
CA PHE A 326 -5.62 -5.26 4.82
C PHE A 326 -5.11 -3.90 5.32
N LEU A 327 -5.25 -3.60 6.61
CA LEU A 327 -4.82 -2.30 7.15
C LEU A 327 -3.31 -2.19 7.32
N PHE A 328 -2.62 -3.28 7.69
CA PHE A 328 -1.16 -3.33 7.64
C PHE A 328 -0.63 -3.00 6.23
N ILE A 329 -1.19 -3.67 5.21
CA ILE A 329 -0.77 -3.46 3.81
C ILE A 329 -1.09 -2.03 3.32
N ILE A 330 -2.25 -1.47 3.65
CA ILE A 330 -2.62 -0.11 3.22
C ILE A 330 -1.73 0.94 3.89
N VAL A 331 -1.47 0.82 5.19
CA VAL A 331 -0.61 1.78 5.90
C VAL A 331 0.81 1.72 5.36
N LEU A 332 1.37 0.52 5.22
CA LEU A 332 2.70 0.33 4.64
C LEU A 332 2.79 0.85 3.19
N PHE A 333 1.72 0.70 2.40
CA PHE A 333 1.64 1.29 1.07
C PHE A 333 1.78 2.81 1.11
N PHE A 334 0.98 3.49 1.92
CA PHE A 334 1.03 4.95 2.02
C PHE A 334 2.35 5.45 2.57
N GLU A 335 2.96 4.69 3.49
CA GLU A 335 4.28 5.03 4.02
C GLU A 335 5.37 4.89 2.95
N GLY A 336 5.36 3.82 2.17
CA GLY A 336 6.26 3.70 1.02
C GLY A 336 6.08 4.84 0.00
N ILE A 337 4.87 5.35 -0.19
CA ILE A 337 4.63 6.55 -1.01
C ILE A 337 5.16 7.82 -0.34
N TRP A 338 5.05 7.95 0.98
CA TRP A 338 5.58 9.08 1.73
C TRP A 338 7.11 9.14 1.61
N GLU A 339 7.80 8.02 1.82
CA GLU A 339 9.26 7.93 1.64
C GLU A 339 9.72 8.31 0.23
N ILE A 340 8.95 7.94 -0.80
CA ILE A 340 9.22 8.39 -2.18
C ILE A 340 9.11 9.91 -2.30
N ILE A 341 8.10 10.52 -1.66
CA ILE A 341 7.89 11.98 -1.68
C ILE A 341 9.06 12.67 -0.98
N GLU A 342 9.44 12.21 0.21
CA GLU A 342 10.57 12.76 0.96
C GLU A 342 11.87 12.70 0.16
N PHE A 343 12.20 11.52 -0.36
CA PHE A 343 13.37 11.33 -1.22
C PHE A 343 13.34 12.28 -2.42
N THR A 344 12.19 12.40 -3.08
CA THR A 344 12.03 13.27 -4.24
C THR A 344 12.23 14.73 -3.87
N LEU A 345 11.68 15.21 -2.75
CA LEU A 345 11.83 16.59 -2.31
C LEU A 345 13.28 16.89 -1.91
N ASP A 346 13.95 15.97 -1.22
CA ASP A 346 15.35 16.13 -0.83
C ASP A 346 16.25 16.32 -2.06
N HIS A 347 15.99 15.57 -3.14
CA HIS A 347 16.81 15.62 -4.36
C HIS A 347 16.40 16.71 -5.36
N THR A 348 15.16 17.22 -5.30
CA THR A 348 14.66 18.20 -6.29
C THR A 348 14.60 19.62 -5.75
N ILE A 349 14.29 19.80 -4.48
CA ILE A 349 14.15 21.12 -3.85
C ILE A 349 15.13 21.33 -2.67
N GLY A 350 15.95 20.33 -2.34
CA GLY A 350 17.01 20.44 -1.34
C GLY A 350 16.50 20.45 0.09
N THR A 351 15.40 19.74 0.38
CA THR A 351 14.99 19.44 1.76
C THR A 351 15.96 18.43 2.40
N SER A 352 15.73 18.11 3.67
CA SER A 352 16.50 17.11 4.41
C SER A 352 15.54 16.30 5.28
N MET A 353 14.66 15.53 4.63
CA MET A 353 13.63 14.73 5.28
C MET A 353 14.17 13.36 5.67
N GLN A 354 14.97 12.73 4.80
CA GLN A 354 15.54 11.41 5.07
C GLN A 354 16.97 11.50 5.61
N TYR A 355 17.20 10.95 6.80
CA TYR A 355 18.54 10.89 7.42
C TYR A 355 19.34 9.62 7.04
N GLY A 356 18.92 8.93 5.99
CA GLY A 356 19.60 7.78 5.40
C GLY A 356 18.80 6.49 5.49
N ARG A 357 19.40 5.36 5.08
CA ARG A 357 18.67 4.09 4.89
C ARG A 357 18.03 3.55 6.16
N LEU A 358 18.72 3.68 7.29
CA LEU A 358 18.19 3.23 8.58
C LEU A 358 16.97 4.05 9.00
N ASP A 359 16.92 5.32 8.61
CA ASP A 359 15.80 6.21 8.93
C ASP A 359 14.53 5.73 8.24
N THR A 360 14.53 5.75 6.91
CA THR A 360 13.47 5.22 6.04
C THR A 360 12.98 3.83 6.46
N VAL A 361 13.89 2.92 6.80
CA VAL A 361 13.53 1.57 7.23
C VAL A 361 12.81 1.57 8.58
N ASN A 362 13.22 2.42 9.52
CA ASN A 362 12.52 2.56 10.80
C ASN A 362 11.13 3.20 10.60
N ASP A 363 10.97 4.09 9.62
CA ASP A 363 9.71 4.79 9.36
C ASP A 363 8.65 3.85 8.81
N LEU A 364 9.03 3.09 7.77
CA LEU A 364 8.27 1.95 7.26
C LEU A 364 7.80 0.99 8.36
N MET A 365 8.67 0.70 9.33
CA MET A 365 8.34 -0.18 10.46
C MET A 365 7.46 0.49 11.51
N SER A 366 7.67 1.77 11.78
CA SER A 366 6.91 2.56 12.76
C SER A 366 5.45 2.71 12.35
N ASP A 367 5.20 3.07 11.09
CA ASP A 367 3.84 3.15 10.54
C ASP A 367 3.17 1.78 10.43
N SER A 368 3.94 0.75 10.05
CA SER A 368 3.45 -0.63 10.01
C SER A 368 2.88 -1.11 11.35
N ILE A 369 3.50 -0.73 12.47
CA ILE A 369 3.01 -1.04 13.82
C ILE A 369 1.64 -0.37 14.04
N ALA A 370 1.48 0.90 13.65
CA ALA A 370 0.20 1.58 13.75
C ALA A 370 -0.88 0.88 12.89
N GLY A 371 -0.53 0.47 11.67
CA GLY A 371 -1.43 -0.31 10.79
C GLY A 371 -1.91 -1.62 11.42
N LEU A 372 -1.01 -2.37 12.08
CA LEU A 372 -1.37 -3.59 12.81
C LEU A 372 -2.28 -3.31 14.00
N ILE A 373 -2.00 -2.27 14.78
CA ILE A 373 -2.81 -1.90 15.96
C ILE A 373 -4.21 -1.46 15.53
N VAL A 374 -4.32 -0.60 14.52
CA VAL A 374 -5.62 -0.19 13.97
C VAL A 374 -6.36 -1.40 13.40
N GLY A 375 -5.66 -2.26 12.67
CA GLY A 375 -6.19 -3.51 12.14
C GLY A 375 -6.78 -4.42 13.21
N ALA A 376 -6.07 -4.61 14.32
CA ALA A 376 -6.53 -5.39 15.46
C ALA A 376 -7.74 -4.75 16.16
N ALA A 377 -7.73 -3.42 16.33
CA ALA A 377 -8.85 -2.69 16.91
C ALA A 377 -10.12 -2.81 16.05
N VAL A 378 -10.00 -2.73 14.73
CA VAL A 378 -11.13 -2.88 13.79
C VAL A 378 -11.61 -4.33 13.73
N ALA A 379 -10.69 -5.30 13.76
CA ALA A 379 -11.05 -6.72 13.86
C ALA A 379 -11.84 -7.00 15.15
N TYR A 380 -11.47 -6.38 16.26
CA TYR A 380 -12.22 -6.46 17.51
C TYR A 380 -13.61 -5.80 17.39
N TYR A 381 -13.68 -4.56 16.88
CA TYR A 381 -14.94 -3.84 16.69
C TYR A 381 -15.94 -4.58 15.78
N THR A 382 -15.47 -5.14 14.67
CA THR A 382 -16.32 -5.87 13.69
C THR A 382 -16.75 -7.25 14.18
N LYS A 383 -16.08 -7.82 15.18
CA LYS A 383 -16.52 -9.04 15.85
C LYS A 383 -17.78 -8.80 16.69
N GLU A 384 -17.89 -7.62 17.29
CA GLU A 384 -18.95 -7.29 18.26
C GLU A 384 -20.15 -6.53 17.65
N SER A 385 -19.99 -5.90 16.48
CA SER A 385 -21.01 -5.03 15.89
C SER A 385 -21.71 -5.66 14.66
N GLN A 386 -23.04 -5.52 14.60
CA GLN A 386 -23.81 -5.80 13.38
C GLN A 386 -23.66 -4.60 12.41
N ASN A 387 -23.21 -4.88 11.17
CA ASN A 387 -22.68 -3.89 10.21
C ASN A 387 -23.68 -2.82 9.73
N ASP A 388 -24.99 -3.03 9.88
CA ASP A 388 -26.00 -2.24 9.16
C ASP A 388 -26.13 -0.78 9.63
N ASP A 389 -25.58 -0.42 10.79
CA ASP A 389 -25.66 0.95 11.34
C ASP A 389 -24.45 1.83 10.97
N PHE A 390 -23.39 1.30 10.34
CA PHE A 390 -22.15 2.07 10.12
C PHE A 390 -22.32 3.20 9.09
N ILE A 391 -22.96 2.93 7.95
CA ILE A 391 -23.21 3.94 6.90
C ILE A 391 -24.03 5.11 7.47
N ARG A 392 -25.07 4.79 8.24
CA ARG A 392 -25.94 5.78 8.89
C ARG A 392 -25.20 6.60 9.93
N LYS A 393 -24.38 5.97 10.78
CA LYS A 393 -23.52 6.68 11.76
C LYS A 393 -22.59 7.69 11.08
N MET A 394 -22.08 7.34 9.91
CA MET A 394 -21.14 8.15 9.12
C MET A 394 -21.82 9.17 8.20
N LYS A 395 -23.16 9.19 8.12
CA LYS A 395 -23.93 9.99 7.15
C LYS A 395 -23.42 9.82 5.72
N ALA A 396 -23.13 8.58 5.35
CA ALA A 396 -22.47 8.21 4.11
C ALA A 396 -23.45 7.73 3.01
N GLU A 397 -24.75 7.98 3.15
CA GLU A 397 -25.77 7.50 2.21
C GLU A 397 -25.56 8.08 0.80
N ARG A 398 -25.18 9.36 0.72
CA ARG A 398 -24.93 10.02 -0.57
C ARG A 398 -23.72 9.43 -1.29
N ILE A 399 -22.64 9.09 -0.57
CA ILE A 399 -21.49 8.46 -1.21
C ILE A 399 -21.82 7.04 -1.69
N THR A 400 -22.67 6.31 -0.96
CA THR A 400 -23.17 5.00 -1.41
C THR A 400 -23.98 5.10 -2.70
N GLN A 401 -24.90 6.06 -2.81
CA GLN A 401 -25.66 6.30 -4.05
C GLN A 401 -24.75 6.57 -5.26
N ILE A 402 -23.71 7.39 -5.09
CA ILE A 402 -22.73 7.68 -6.15
C ILE A 402 -22.03 6.40 -6.63
N PHE A 403 -21.70 5.49 -5.71
CA PHE A 403 -21.07 4.22 -6.08
C PHE A 403 -22.01 3.28 -6.81
N ASP A 404 -23.30 3.27 -6.48
CA ASP A 404 -24.31 2.44 -7.14
C ASP A 404 -24.68 2.96 -8.53
N ASP A 405 -24.78 4.29 -8.72
CA ASP A 405 -25.08 4.92 -10.01
C ASP A 405 -23.91 4.86 -11.03
N SER A 406 -22.71 4.50 -10.56
CA SER A 406 -21.47 4.48 -11.35
C SER A 406 -21.08 3.10 -11.90
N MET A 407 -21.89 2.08 -11.61
CA MET A 407 -21.77 0.71 -12.10
C MET A 407 -22.99 0.34 -12.93
#